data_AF-A0A5X2VPV0-F1
#
_entry.id   AF-A0A5X2VPV0-F1
#
_cell.length_a   1.000
_cell.length_b   1.000
_cell.length_c   1.000
_cell.angle_alpha   90.00
_cell.angle_beta   90.00
_cell.angle_gamma   90.00
#
_symmetry.space_group_name_H-M   'P 1'
#
loop_
_entity.id
_entity.type
_entity.pdbx_description
1 polymer ?
#
loop_
_entity_poly.entity_id
_entity_poly.type
_entity_poly.pdbx_seq_one_letter_code
_entity_poly.pdbx_strand_id
1 'polypeptide(L)'
;MTNSTDNQNYVRAVLAGIGIDFDETEMFISVSHCQSDEVSFTCSISASELRESAGHYVDTLNYTQLAGLDADALKKRLVYFLEVFDLVSGQYLDISGKHFATSRFEYDDVCSEILSNSADSAQPGGYDREEYKRLMEVDGQVLIARFALEKFWDTHFIGLINYVSDEITSGLYEVYRTFSDINMAGYTFSEYSYTRRITDELSLHISLKEDDFEEQLTDCYMDETTLPSGKVVLRRNNESIIGIYEGYASKSYFPMVANVRVLDTDGEVVTELYQGVNVSELAGGRIKIHDRQELISEVFANLREFIAASEDKIFDAA
;
A
#
# COMPACT_ATOMS: atom_id res chain seq x y z
N MET A 1 -5.46 13.13 7.10
CA MET A 1 -4.81 13.49 5.82
C MET A 1 -5.01 12.46 4.72
N THR A 2 -4.75 11.17 4.93
CA THR A 2 -5.16 10.12 3.97
C THR A 2 -6.37 9.37 4.50
N ASN A 3 -7.35 9.07 3.63
CA ASN A 3 -8.53 8.32 4.06
C ASN A 3 -8.22 6.82 4.21
N SER A 4 -9.12 6.11 4.89
CA SER A 4 -8.98 4.67 5.17
C SER A 4 -8.85 3.83 3.89
N THR A 5 -9.62 4.14 2.85
CA THR A 5 -9.64 3.38 1.59
C THR A 5 -8.33 3.51 0.82
N ASP A 6 -7.78 4.72 0.74
CA ASP A 6 -6.50 4.99 0.08
C ASP A 6 -5.35 4.32 0.84
N ASN A 7 -5.39 4.36 2.18
CA ASN A 7 -4.41 3.67 3.01
C ASN A 7 -4.43 2.16 2.76
N GLN A 8 -5.62 1.55 2.68
CA GLN A 8 -5.77 0.13 2.34
C GLN A 8 -5.27 -0.17 0.93
N ASN A 9 -5.59 0.68 -0.05
CA ASN A 9 -5.11 0.51 -1.42
C ASN A 9 -3.59 0.66 -1.54
N TYR A 10 -2.98 1.53 -0.74
CA TYR A 10 -1.52 1.66 -0.68
C TYR A 10 -0.88 0.38 -0.11
N VAL A 11 -1.40 -0.16 1.00
CA VAL A 11 -0.91 -1.45 1.54
C VAL A 11 -1.04 -2.56 0.51
N ARG A 12 -2.20 -2.67 -0.15
CA ARG A 12 -2.42 -3.65 -1.22
C ARG A 12 -1.46 -3.45 -2.40
N ALA A 13 -1.17 -2.20 -2.78
CA ALA A 13 -0.22 -1.92 -3.86
C ALA A 13 1.21 -2.38 -3.52
N VAL A 14 1.66 -2.18 -2.27
CA VAL A 14 2.96 -2.69 -1.82
C VAL A 14 3.00 -4.22 -1.84
N LEU A 15 1.95 -4.88 -1.35
CA LEU A 15 1.86 -6.34 -1.35
C LEU A 15 1.70 -6.94 -2.76
N ALA A 16 1.06 -6.23 -3.68
CA ALA A 16 0.98 -6.66 -5.08
C ALA A 16 2.38 -6.75 -5.72
N GLY A 17 3.34 -5.91 -5.28
CA GLY A 17 4.74 -5.99 -5.73
C GLY A 17 5.45 -7.30 -5.37
N ILE A 18 4.96 -8.04 -4.37
CA ILE A 18 5.49 -9.38 -4.00
C ILE A 18 4.64 -10.52 -4.59
N GLY A 19 3.70 -10.20 -5.49
CA GLY A 19 2.81 -11.15 -6.14
C GLY A 19 1.57 -11.53 -5.32
N ILE A 20 1.19 -10.69 -4.35
CA ILE A 20 -0.01 -10.90 -3.52
C ILE A 20 -0.98 -9.74 -3.76
N ASP A 21 -2.05 -10.00 -4.52
CA ASP A 21 -3.13 -9.04 -4.72
C ASP A 21 -4.46 -9.69 -4.37
N PHE A 22 -5.14 -9.16 -3.36
CA PHE A 22 -6.40 -9.67 -2.83
C PHE A 22 -7.43 -8.54 -2.80
N ASP A 23 -8.72 -8.85 -2.97
CA ASP A 23 -9.80 -7.86 -3.07
C ASP A 23 -10.53 -7.55 -1.77
N GLU A 24 -10.60 -8.49 -0.81
CA GLU A 24 -11.32 -8.34 0.45
C GLU A 24 -10.42 -8.71 1.65
N THR A 25 -10.18 -7.76 2.55
CA THR A 25 -9.41 -8.01 3.79
C THR A 25 -9.89 -7.20 4.97
N GLU A 26 -9.88 -7.83 6.14
CA GLU A 26 -9.82 -7.11 7.41
C GLU A 26 -8.40 -6.56 7.54
N MET A 27 -8.26 -5.24 7.37
CA MET A 27 -6.99 -4.54 7.52
C MET A 27 -7.08 -3.57 8.68
N PHE A 28 -6.08 -3.61 9.56
CA PHE A 28 -5.94 -2.68 10.66
C PHE A 28 -4.73 -1.78 10.41
N ILE A 29 -4.99 -0.47 10.36
CA ILE A 29 -3.97 0.56 10.17
C ILE A 29 -4.17 1.59 11.27
N SER A 30 -3.23 1.64 12.21
CA SER A 30 -3.15 2.63 13.27
C SER A 30 -1.70 3.04 13.39
N VAL A 31 -1.34 4.21 12.87
CA VAL A 31 0.02 4.75 12.95
C VAL A 31 -0.05 6.15 13.50
N SER A 32 0.61 6.37 14.63
CA SER A 32 0.50 7.60 15.43
C SER A 32 1.78 7.94 16.17
N HIS A 33 2.90 7.24 15.88
CA HIS A 33 4.17 7.37 16.60
C HIS A 33 4.09 6.99 18.08
N CYS A 34 3.24 6.03 18.42
CA CYS A 34 3.12 5.53 19.79
C CYS A 34 3.30 4.00 19.87
N GLN A 35 3.38 3.46 21.10
CA GLN A 35 3.64 2.04 21.33
C GLN A 35 2.54 1.10 20.84
N SER A 36 1.37 1.61 20.44
CA SER A 36 0.25 0.83 19.91
C SER A 36 0.10 0.95 18.40
N ASP A 37 1.14 1.38 17.69
CA ASP A 37 1.11 1.42 16.24
C ASP A 37 1.03 0.00 15.66
N GLU A 38 0.14 -0.19 14.68
CA GLU A 38 -0.09 -1.46 14.02
C GLU A 38 -0.52 -1.26 12.57
N VAL A 39 0.20 -1.94 11.67
CA VAL A 39 -0.26 -2.29 10.34
C VAL A 39 -0.33 -3.82 10.26
N SER A 40 -1.54 -4.33 10.05
CA SER A 40 -1.80 -5.76 9.93
C SER A 40 -2.98 -6.04 9.01
N PHE A 41 -3.04 -7.26 8.48
CA PHE A 41 -4.17 -7.75 7.70
C PHE A 41 -4.39 -9.24 7.90
N THR A 42 -5.60 -9.68 7.61
CA THR A 42 -5.94 -11.09 7.38
C THR A 42 -6.61 -11.24 6.03
N CYS A 43 -6.23 -12.28 5.28
CA CYS A 43 -6.82 -12.60 3.98
C CYS A 43 -6.84 -14.11 3.75
N SER A 44 -7.65 -14.53 2.78
CA SER A 44 -7.67 -15.90 2.28
C SER A 44 -7.48 -15.85 0.76
N ILE A 45 -6.47 -16.55 0.26
CA ILE A 45 -6.14 -16.57 -1.17
C ILE A 45 -6.04 -17.99 -1.71
N SER A 46 -6.33 -18.20 -2.98
CA SER A 46 -6.01 -19.50 -3.61
C SER A 46 -4.48 -19.65 -3.68
N ALA A 47 -3.96 -20.88 -3.60
CA ALA A 47 -2.52 -21.09 -3.72
C ALA A 47 -2.01 -20.64 -5.10
N SER A 48 -2.81 -20.80 -6.16
CA SER A 48 -2.47 -20.32 -7.50
C SER A 48 -2.30 -18.79 -7.61
N GLU A 49 -2.77 -17.99 -6.65
CA GLU A 49 -2.47 -16.55 -6.58
C GLU A 49 -1.00 -16.28 -6.25
N LEU A 50 -0.28 -17.20 -5.60
CA LEU A 50 1.17 -17.10 -5.35
C LEU A 50 2.04 -17.40 -6.59
N ARG A 51 1.44 -17.53 -7.78
CA ARG A 51 2.16 -17.84 -9.03
C ARG A 51 3.26 -16.82 -9.33
N GLU A 52 3.01 -15.54 -9.11
CA GLU A 52 3.99 -14.49 -9.33
C GLU A 52 5.09 -14.55 -8.27
N SER A 53 4.72 -14.74 -7.00
CA SER A 53 5.67 -14.93 -5.89
C SER A 53 6.60 -16.13 -6.10
N ALA A 54 6.13 -17.21 -6.73
CA ALA A 54 6.97 -18.33 -7.10
C ALA A 54 8.09 -17.94 -8.09
N GLY A 55 7.83 -16.98 -8.97
CA GLY A 55 8.85 -16.38 -9.83
C GLY A 55 9.90 -15.63 -9.03
N HIS A 56 9.45 -14.68 -8.19
CA HIS A 56 10.35 -13.88 -7.36
C HIS A 56 11.20 -14.75 -6.44
N TYR A 57 10.59 -15.74 -5.78
CA TYR A 57 11.30 -16.70 -4.94
C TYR A 57 12.45 -17.38 -5.68
N VAL A 58 12.18 -17.92 -6.87
CA VAL A 58 13.20 -18.61 -7.68
C VAL A 58 14.34 -17.66 -8.07
N ASP A 59 14.03 -16.40 -8.37
CA ASP A 59 15.04 -15.39 -8.73
C ASP A 59 15.98 -15.06 -7.56
N THR A 60 15.58 -15.32 -6.31
CA THR A 60 16.44 -15.16 -5.12
C THR A 60 17.37 -16.33 -4.85
N LEU A 61 17.11 -17.50 -5.44
CA LEU A 61 17.83 -18.73 -5.10
C LEU A 61 19.21 -18.80 -5.77
N ASN A 62 20.23 -19.17 -4.98
CA ASN A 62 21.54 -19.50 -5.54
C ASN A 62 21.60 -20.95 -6.05
N TYR A 63 22.68 -21.27 -6.78
CA TYR A 63 22.90 -22.59 -7.38
C TYR A 63 22.80 -23.76 -6.39
N THR A 64 23.24 -23.58 -5.14
CA THR A 64 23.17 -24.61 -4.10
C THR A 64 21.72 -24.83 -3.64
N GLN A 65 20.94 -23.76 -3.51
CA GLN A 65 19.53 -23.82 -3.10
C GLN A 65 18.61 -24.37 -4.20
N LEU A 66 18.99 -24.20 -5.46
CA LEU A 66 18.32 -24.87 -6.59
C LEU A 66 18.46 -26.40 -6.55
N ALA A 67 19.36 -26.95 -5.73
CA ALA A 67 19.56 -28.39 -5.55
C ALA A 67 19.80 -29.16 -6.87
N GLY A 68 20.47 -28.50 -7.83
CA GLY A 68 20.75 -29.07 -9.15
C GLY A 68 19.58 -29.00 -10.15
N LEU A 69 18.48 -28.32 -9.80
CA LEU A 69 17.43 -27.95 -10.74
C LEU A 69 17.84 -26.70 -11.53
N ASP A 70 17.34 -26.65 -12.75
CA ASP A 70 17.30 -25.40 -13.51
C ASP A 70 16.20 -24.48 -12.93
N ALA A 71 16.45 -23.16 -12.96
CA ALA A 71 15.55 -22.18 -12.37
C ALA A 71 14.15 -22.19 -13.03
N ASP A 72 14.09 -22.24 -14.36
CA ASP A 72 12.82 -22.31 -15.10
C ASP A 72 12.07 -23.62 -14.78
N ALA A 73 12.81 -24.72 -14.63
CA ALA A 73 12.23 -26.00 -14.24
C ALA A 73 11.65 -25.96 -12.82
N LEU A 74 12.32 -25.33 -11.86
CA LEU A 74 11.80 -25.16 -10.50
C LEU A 74 10.58 -24.25 -10.48
N LYS A 75 10.64 -23.10 -11.16
CA LYS A 75 9.51 -22.18 -11.30
C LYS A 75 8.28 -22.90 -11.86
N LYS A 76 8.45 -23.65 -12.96
CA LYS A 76 7.37 -24.44 -13.55
C LYS A 76 6.78 -25.45 -12.56
N ARG A 77 7.62 -26.13 -11.77
CA ARG A 77 7.16 -27.11 -10.77
C ARG A 77 6.45 -26.47 -9.58
N LEU A 78 6.90 -25.32 -9.11
CA LEU A 78 6.22 -24.57 -8.06
C LEU A 78 4.84 -24.12 -8.52
N VAL A 79 4.74 -23.49 -9.69
CA VAL A 79 3.44 -23.07 -10.26
C VAL A 79 2.49 -24.26 -10.45
N TYR A 80 2.99 -25.35 -11.03
CA TYR A 80 2.23 -26.59 -11.13
C TYR A 80 1.76 -27.10 -9.77
N PHE A 81 2.61 -27.05 -8.75
CA PHE A 81 2.27 -27.58 -7.43
C PHE A 81 1.29 -26.68 -6.66
N LEU A 82 1.29 -25.37 -6.89
CA LEU A 82 0.23 -24.47 -6.39
C LEU A 82 -1.14 -24.87 -6.95
N GLU A 83 -1.21 -25.28 -8.22
CA GLU A 83 -2.46 -25.78 -8.83
C GLU A 83 -2.86 -27.16 -8.27
N VAL A 84 -1.89 -28.06 -8.04
CA VAL A 84 -2.13 -29.33 -7.32
C VAL A 84 -2.67 -29.04 -5.92
N PHE A 85 -2.09 -28.06 -5.22
CA PHE A 85 -2.53 -27.67 -3.88
C PHE A 85 -4.00 -27.27 -3.90
N ASP A 86 -4.40 -26.34 -4.76
CA ASP A 86 -5.79 -25.89 -4.88
C ASP A 86 -6.77 -27.04 -5.19
N LEU A 87 -6.37 -27.97 -6.06
CA LEU A 87 -7.20 -29.12 -6.45
C LEU A 87 -7.39 -30.14 -5.32
N VAL A 88 -6.35 -30.37 -4.50
CA VAL A 88 -6.36 -31.41 -3.46
C VAL A 88 -6.93 -30.89 -2.15
N SER A 89 -6.48 -29.71 -1.68
CA SER A 89 -6.95 -29.16 -0.41
C SER A 89 -8.42 -28.75 -0.49
N GLY A 90 -8.85 -28.23 -1.65
CA GLY A 90 -10.15 -27.56 -1.81
C GLY A 90 -10.34 -26.36 -0.87
N GLN A 91 -9.26 -25.83 -0.31
CA GLN A 91 -9.24 -24.77 0.70
C GLN A 91 -8.30 -23.64 0.30
N TYR A 92 -8.62 -22.45 0.78
CA TYR A 92 -7.79 -21.26 0.63
C TYR A 92 -6.60 -21.31 1.61
N LEU A 93 -5.53 -20.58 1.27
CA LEU A 93 -4.44 -20.26 2.18
C LEU A 93 -4.86 -19.07 3.04
N ASP A 94 -4.96 -19.28 4.35
CA ASP A 94 -5.25 -18.19 5.28
C ASP A 94 -3.95 -17.49 5.69
N ILE A 95 -3.87 -16.20 5.42
CA ILE A 95 -2.68 -15.38 5.64
C ILE A 95 -2.99 -14.33 6.70
N SER A 96 -2.08 -14.19 7.66
CA SER A 96 -2.07 -13.10 8.62
C SER A 96 -0.74 -12.35 8.55
N GLY A 97 -0.80 -11.09 8.14
CA GLY A 97 0.36 -10.22 8.00
C GLY A 97 0.46 -9.23 9.16
N LYS A 98 1.68 -9.02 9.69
CA LYS A 98 1.98 -7.99 10.70
C LYS A 98 3.32 -7.34 10.42
N HIS A 99 3.42 -6.03 10.60
CA HIS A 99 4.68 -5.32 10.42
C HIS A 99 5.74 -5.60 11.51
N PHE A 100 5.32 -6.01 12.71
CA PHE A 100 6.21 -6.25 13.87
C PHE A 100 6.42 -7.73 14.20
N ALA A 101 5.81 -8.65 13.45
CA ALA A 101 5.92 -10.08 13.69
C ALA A 101 5.96 -10.84 12.36
N THR A 102 6.54 -12.03 12.36
CA THR A 102 6.55 -12.92 11.20
C THR A 102 5.12 -13.21 10.75
N SER A 103 4.85 -12.94 9.48
CA SER A 103 3.55 -13.20 8.88
C SER A 103 3.29 -14.71 8.82
N ARG A 104 2.05 -15.14 9.01
CA ARG A 104 1.74 -16.57 9.15
C ARG A 104 0.79 -17.02 8.06
N PHE A 105 1.08 -18.21 7.54
CA PHE A 105 0.21 -18.98 6.67
C PHE A 105 -0.40 -20.14 7.46
N GLU A 106 -1.70 -20.33 7.32
CA GLU A 106 -2.41 -21.53 7.76
C GLU A 106 -2.90 -22.29 6.51
N TYR A 107 -2.49 -23.56 6.39
CA TYR A 107 -2.72 -24.39 5.22
C TYR A 107 -2.63 -25.88 5.55
N ASP A 108 -3.25 -26.71 4.72
CA ASP A 108 -3.23 -28.16 4.85
C ASP A 108 -1.91 -28.78 4.36
N ASP A 109 -1.50 -29.87 5.00
CA ASP A 109 -0.36 -30.69 4.54
C ASP A 109 -0.79 -31.58 3.36
N VAL A 110 -0.94 -30.95 2.20
CA VAL A 110 -1.31 -31.59 0.93
C VAL A 110 -0.30 -32.68 0.53
N CYS A 111 0.97 -32.54 0.90
CA CYS A 111 1.97 -33.58 0.65
C CYS A 111 1.60 -34.88 1.38
N SER A 112 1.38 -34.83 2.69
CA SER A 112 0.97 -35.98 3.47
C SER A 112 -0.35 -36.57 2.98
N GLU A 113 -1.32 -35.73 2.62
CA GLU A 113 -2.60 -36.17 2.07
C GLU A 113 -2.42 -36.96 0.77
N ILE A 114 -1.68 -36.44 -0.20
CA ILE A 114 -1.43 -37.12 -1.47
C ILE A 114 -0.69 -38.44 -1.24
N LEU A 115 0.34 -38.46 -0.38
CA LEU A 115 1.11 -39.67 -0.11
C LEU A 115 0.29 -40.75 0.58
N SER A 116 -0.61 -40.37 1.49
CA SER A 116 -1.47 -41.29 2.23
C SER A 116 -2.64 -41.81 1.38
N ASN A 117 -3.29 -40.95 0.62
CA ASN A 117 -4.39 -41.33 -0.28
C ASN A 117 -3.92 -42.20 -1.45
N SER A 118 -2.65 -42.07 -1.87
CA SER A 118 -2.04 -42.93 -2.89
C SER A 118 -1.34 -44.17 -2.35
N ALA A 119 -1.48 -44.48 -1.05
CA ALA A 119 -0.93 -45.71 -0.49
C ALA A 119 -1.81 -46.92 -0.86
N ASP A 120 -1.20 -48.01 -1.31
CA ASP A 120 -1.94 -49.25 -1.56
C ASP A 120 -2.23 -49.94 -0.23
N SER A 121 -3.47 -49.83 0.24
CA SER A 121 -3.93 -50.46 1.48
C SER A 121 -3.85 -51.99 1.48
N ALA A 122 -3.72 -52.63 0.30
CA ALA A 122 -3.61 -54.07 0.17
C ALA A 122 -2.19 -54.61 0.35
N GLN A 123 -1.15 -53.77 0.29
CA GLN A 123 0.25 -54.18 0.42
C GLN A 123 1.05 -53.23 1.32
N PRO A 124 1.76 -53.72 2.35
CA PRO A 124 2.66 -52.90 3.15
C PRO A 124 3.74 -52.25 2.27
N GLY A 125 3.74 -50.91 2.16
CA GLY A 125 4.63 -50.15 1.28
C GLY A 125 4.23 -50.17 -0.20
N GLY A 126 3.04 -50.69 -0.52
CA GLY A 126 2.46 -50.62 -1.84
C GLY A 126 1.98 -49.21 -2.18
N TYR A 127 1.84 -48.94 -3.48
CA TYR A 127 1.58 -47.63 -4.02
C TYR A 127 0.55 -47.73 -5.15
N ASP A 128 -0.56 -47.00 -5.03
CA ASP A 128 -1.52 -46.85 -6.11
C ASP A 128 -1.04 -45.75 -7.07
N ARG A 129 -0.49 -46.21 -8.21
CA ARG A 129 0.04 -45.34 -9.24
C ARG A 129 -1.02 -44.50 -9.93
N GLU A 130 -2.20 -45.05 -10.15
CA GLU A 130 -3.24 -44.33 -10.88
C GLU A 130 -3.88 -43.29 -9.98
N GLU A 131 -4.02 -43.58 -8.68
CA GLU A 131 -4.51 -42.60 -7.71
C GLU A 131 -3.55 -41.42 -7.53
N TYR A 132 -2.24 -41.66 -7.45
CA TYR A 132 -1.28 -40.55 -7.39
C TYR A 132 -1.26 -39.71 -8.64
N LYS A 133 -1.34 -40.33 -9.82
CA LYS A 133 -1.49 -39.56 -11.06
C LYS A 133 -2.75 -38.71 -10.99
N ARG A 134 -3.89 -39.28 -10.58
CA ARG A 134 -5.16 -38.55 -10.46
C ARG A 134 -5.05 -37.33 -9.53
N LEU A 135 -4.40 -37.47 -8.38
CA LEU A 135 -4.23 -36.38 -7.41
C LEU A 135 -3.21 -35.32 -7.85
N MET A 136 -2.20 -35.71 -8.61
CA MET A 136 -1.13 -34.81 -9.06
C MET A 136 -1.33 -34.30 -10.50
N GLU A 137 -2.37 -34.71 -11.21
CA GLU A 137 -2.56 -34.34 -12.61
C GLU A 137 -3.08 -32.91 -12.74
N VAL A 138 -2.31 -32.08 -13.44
CA VAL A 138 -2.69 -30.73 -13.84
C VAL A 138 -2.45 -30.62 -15.34
N ASP A 139 -3.49 -30.26 -16.10
CA ASP A 139 -3.46 -30.18 -17.57
C ASP A 139 -2.86 -31.42 -18.25
N GLY A 140 -3.17 -32.61 -17.72
CA GLY A 140 -2.68 -33.89 -18.24
C GLY A 140 -1.19 -34.16 -17.97
N GLN A 141 -0.55 -33.41 -17.06
CA GLN A 141 0.85 -33.56 -16.70
C GLN A 141 1.02 -33.89 -15.22
N VAL A 142 2.04 -34.70 -14.92
CA VAL A 142 2.53 -34.96 -13.56
C VAL A 142 4.02 -34.61 -13.52
N LEU A 143 4.38 -33.50 -12.88
CA LEU A 143 5.73 -32.94 -12.95
C LEU A 143 6.63 -33.31 -11.76
N ILE A 144 6.04 -33.83 -10.69
CA ILE A 144 6.74 -34.28 -9.50
C ILE A 144 6.47 -35.77 -9.32
N ALA A 145 7.53 -36.56 -9.18
CA ALA A 145 7.40 -37.98 -8.93
C ALA A 145 7.15 -38.24 -7.45
N ARG A 146 6.39 -39.30 -7.12
CA ARG A 146 6.02 -39.62 -5.73
C ARG A 146 7.21 -39.67 -4.77
N PHE A 147 8.31 -40.31 -5.16
CA PHE A 147 9.51 -40.43 -4.30
C PHE A 147 10.24 -39.10 -4.07
N ALA A 148 9.94 -38.07 -4.86
CA ALA A 148 10.52 -36.74 -4.75
C ALA A 148 9.55 -35.73 -4.10
N LEU A 149 8.29 -36.10 -3.87
CA LEU A 149 7.25 -35.18 -3.41
C LEU A 149 7.57 -34.59 -2.03
N GLU A 150 7.88 -35.44 -1.05
CA GLU A 150 8.21 -35.01 0.31
C GLU A 150 9.41 -34.05 0.31
N LYS A 151 10.48 -34.40 -0.41
CA LYS A 151 11.64 -33.51 -0.55
C LYS A 151 11.29 -32.19 -1.23
N PHE A 152 10.46 -32.22 -2.27
CA PHE A 152 10.03 -31.01 -2.97
C PHE A 152 9.19 -30.11 -2.06
N TRP A 153 8.27 -30.71 -1.29
CA TRP A 153 7.46 -30.02 -0.30
C TRP A 153 8.35 -29.31 0.73
N ASP A 154 9.17 -30.07 1.44
CA ASP A 154 10.01 -29.56 2.55
C ASP A 154 11.03 -28.51 2.09
N THR A 155 11.55 -28.64 0.87
CA THR A 155 12.65 -27.78 0.40
C THR A 155 12.15 -26.57 -0.36
N HIS A 156 11.20 -26.76 -1.28
CA HIS A 156 10.85 -25.74 -2.27
C HIS A 156 9.48 -25.13 -2.01
N PHE A 157 8.47 -25.93 -1.67
CA PHE A 157 7.15 -25.38 -1.35
C PHE A 157 7.17 -24.63 -0.02
N ILE A 158 7.68 -25.25 1.05
CA ILE A 158 7.87 -24.58 2.34
C ILE A 158 8.85 -23.41 2.21
N GLY A 159 9.87 -23.55 1.36
CA GLY A 159 10.79 -22.46 1.02
C GLY A 159 10.08 -21.24 0.41
N LEU A 160 9.16 -21.46 -0.54
CA LEU A 160 8.30 -20.42 -1.10
C LEU A 160 7.42 -19.79 -0.03
N ILE A 161 6.73 -20.58 0.80
CA ILE A 161 5.84 -20.05 1.85
C ILE A 161 6.62 -19.17 2.84
N ASN A 162 7.81 -19.60 3.27
CA ASN A 162 8.65 -18.81 4.16
C ASN A 162 9.14 -17.53 3.50
N TYR A 163 9.56 -17.59 2.23
CA TYR A 163 9.94 -16.40 1.47
C TYR A 163 8.79 -15.40 1.42
N VAL A 164 7.59 -15.84 1.06
CA VAL A 164 6.42 -14.94 0.98
C VAL A 164 6.07 -14.37 2.35
N SER A 165 6.15 -15.17 3.42
CA SER A 165 5.96 -14.72 4.80
C SER A 165 6.93 -13.58 5.19
N ASP A 166 8.21 -13.74 4.88
CA ASP A 166 9.24 -12.74 5.17
C ASP A 166 9.05 -11.46 4.34
N GLU A 167 8.68 -11.59 3.07
CA GLU A 167 8.41 -10.46 2.18
C GLU A 167 7.15 -9.68 2.59
N ILE A 168 6.09 -10.36 3.04
CA ILE A 168 4.90 -9.68 3.60
C ILE A 168 5.29 -8.86 4.82
N THR A 169 6.00 -9.45 5.79
CA THR A 169 6.42 -8.72 7.01
C THR A 169 7.29 -7.52 6.66
N SER A 170 8.23 -7.69 5.72
CA SER A 170 9.12 -6.60 5.27
C SER A 170 8.35 -5.50 4.54
N GLY A 171 7.43 -5.85 3.65
CA GLY A 171 6.56 -4.90 2.96
C GLY A 171 5.67 -4.11 3.92
N LEU A 172 5.05 -4.79 4.90
CA LEU A 172 4.26 -4.13 5.94
C LEU A 172 5.09 -3.20 6.83
N TYR A 173 6.36 -3.54 7.08
CA TYR A 173 7.27 -2.67 7.80
C TYR A 173 7.58 -1.38 7.03
N GLU A 174 7.81 -1.46 5.72
CA GLU A 174 7.99 -0.26 4.89
C GLU A 174 6.71 0.57 4.75
N VAL A 175 5.54 -0.08 4.69
CA VAL A 175 4.24 0.61 4.79
C VAL A 175 4.12 1.38 6.10
N TYR A 176 4.43 0.73 7.23
CA TYR A 176 4.43 1.38 8.54
C TYR A 176 5.35 2.61 8.56
N ARG A 177 6.59 2.47 8.06
CA ARG A 177 7.55 3.58 7.98
C ARG A 177 7.03 4.72 7.11
N THR A 178 6.40 4.41 5.99
CA THR A 178 5.82 5.42 5.10
C THR A 178 4.70 6.20 5.79
N PHE A 179 3.75 5.52 6.45
CA PHE A 179 2.71 6.21 7.23
C PHE A 179 3.30 7.04 8.38
N SER A 180 4.32 6.51 9.04
CA SER A 180 5.06 7.19 10.10
C SER A 180 5.70 8.49 9.59
N ASP A 181 6.42 8.43 8.45
CA ASP A 181 7.05 9.59 7.83
C ASP A 181 6.03 10.62 7.33
N ILE A 182 4.88 10.19 6.80
CA ILE A 182 3.76 11.06 6.42
C ILE A 182 3.24 11.83 7.63
N ASN A 183 3.01 11.16 8.77
CA ASN A 183 2.57 11.83 9.99
C ASN A 183 3.63 12.85 10.48
N MET A 184 4.92 12.52 10.40
CA MET A 184 5.99 13.46 10.76
C MET A 184 6.07 14.66 9.81
N ALA A 185 5.80 14.44 8.52
CA ALA A 185 5.70 15.52 7.54
C ALA A 185 4.57 16.48 7.92
N GLY A 186 3.38 15.97 8.27
CA GLY A 186 2.25 16.75 8.75
C GLY A 186 2.58 17.63 9.95
N TYR A 187 3.23 17.05 10.98
CA TYR A 187 3.72 17.81 12.13
C TYR A 187 4.73 18.88 11.74
N THR A 188 5.73 18.51 10.93
CA THR A 188 6.79 19.44 10.47
C THR A 188 6.19 20.65 9.75
N PHE A 189 5.25 20.41 8.84
CA PHE A 189 4.63 21.49 8.08
C PHE A 189 3.67 22.31 8.94
N SER A 190 2.98 21.71 9.92
CA SER A 190 2.08 22.43 10.83
C SER A 190 2.80 23.44 11.74
N GLU A 191 4.11 23.25 11.99
CA GLU A 191 4.93 24.23 12.69
C GLU A 191 5.28 25.46 11.83
N TYR A 192 5.02 25.43 10.52
CA TYR A 192 5.31 26.53 9.63
C TYR A 192 4.46 27.76 9.94
N SER A 193 5.14 28.88 10.14
CA SER A 193 4.53 30.20 10.21
C SER A 193 5.41 31.24 9.50
N TYR A 194 4.76 32.12 8.74
CA TYR A 194 5.39 33.22 8.03
C TYR A 194 4.65 34.52 8.34
N THR A 195 5.40 35.57 8.64
CA THR A 195 4.87 36.90 8.89
C THR A 195 5.62 37.93 8.05
N ARG A 196 4.91 38.84 7.40
CA ARG A 196 5.50 39.94 6.65
C ARG A 196 4.68 41.21 6.80
N ARG A 197 5.36 42.31 7.09
CA ARG A 197 4.77 43.65 7.06
C ARG A 197 4.36 44.04 5.63
N ILE A 198 3.13 44.51 5.45
CA ILE A 198 2.60 45.03 4.19
C ILE A 198 2.72 46.56 4.19
N THR A 199 2.19 47.21 5.23
CA THR A 199 2.24 48.66 5.45
C THR A 199 2.61 48.96 6.91
N ASP A 200 2.57 50.23 7.31
CA ASP A 200 2.74 50.56 8.72
C ASP A 200 1.62 50.02 9.62
N GLU A 201 0.45 49.76 9.02
CA GLU A 201 -0.78 49.39 9.72
C GLU A 201 -1.16 47.92 9.53
N LEU A 202 -0.62 47.23 8.52
CA LEU A 202 -1.03 45.87 8.15
C LEU A 202 0.13 44.88 8.04
N SER A 203 -0.09 43.66 8.50
CA SER A 203 0.81 42.51 8.32
C SER A 203 0.09 41.31 7.69
N LEU A 204 0.81 40.57 6.86
CA LEU A 204 0.40 39.28 6.30
C LEU A 204 0.95 38.16 7.17
N HIS A 205 0.10 37.23 7.55
CA HIS A 205 0.43 36.00 8.28
C HIS A 205 0.00 34.79 7.46
N ILE A 206 0.89 33.81 7.31
CA ILE A 206 0.60 32.53 6.67
C ILE A 206 1.01 31.43 7.64
N SER A 207 0.08 30.53 7.94
CA SER A 207 0.35 29.31 8.72
C SER A 207 -0.22 28.11 7.99
N LEU A 208 0.38 26.94 8.20
CA LEU A 208 -0.12 25.67 7.67
C LEU A 208 -0.74 24.87 8.81
N LYS A 209 -1.75 24.08 8.48
CA LYS A 209 -2.32 23.06 9.38
C LYS A 209 -2.61 21.81 8.57
N GLU A 210 -2.62 20.67 9.24
CA GLU A 210 -3.02 19.43 8.60
C GLU A 210 -4.42 19.55 8.00
N ASP A 211 -4.57 18.88 6.87
CA ASP A 211 -5.84 18.83 6.18
C ASP A 211 -6.74 17.73 6.76
N ASP A 212 -7.90 18.15 7.26
CA ASP A 212 -9.02 17.28 7.66
C ASP A 212 -9.93 16.96 6.46
N PHE A 213 -9.71 17.57 5.28
CA PHE A 213 -10.45 17.24 4.07
C PHE A 213 -10.01 15.84 3.59
N GLU A 214 -10.90 14.87 3.80
CA GLU A 214 -10.79 13.51 3.25
C GLU A 214 -11.03 13.52 1.72
N GLU A 215 -10.20 14.20 0.94
CA GLU A 215 -10.23 14.01 -0.51
C GLU A 215 -9.80 12.58 -0.83
N GLN A 216 -10.64 11.86 -1.58
CA GLN A 216 -10.31 10.53 -2.03
C GLN A 216 -9.33 10.62 -3.20
N LEU A 217 -8.17 9.99 -3.05
CA LEU A 217 -7.14 9.96 -4.09
C LEU A 217 -7.50 8.99 -5.24
N THR A 218 -8.68 8.36 -5.20
CA THR A 218 -9.16 7.38 -6.18
C THR A 218 -8.93 7.82 -7.63
N ASP A 219 -9.25 9.07 -7.97
CA ASP A 219 -9.09 9.60 -9.32
C ASP A 219 -7.62 9.79 -9.74
N CYS A 220 -6.68 9.76 -8.79
CA CYS A 220 -5.24 9.93 -9.03
C CYS A 220 -4.52 8.61 -9.31
N TYR A 221 -5.09 7.47 -8.91
CA TYR A 221 -4.43 6.17 -9.05
C TYR A 221 -5.33 5.06 -9.61
N MET A 222 -6.58 5.32 -9.96
CA MET A 222 -7.42 4.33 -10.65
C MET A 222 -7.42 4.56 -12.16
N ASP A 223 -6.99 3.55 -12.91
CA ASP A 223 -6.96 3.55 -14.36
C ASP A 223 -8.16 2.82 -14.96
N GLU A 224 -8.78 3.40 -15.99
CA GLU A 224 -9.81 2.72 -16.77
C GLU A 224 -9.21 1.61 -17.64
N THR A 225 -9.61 0.37 -17.39
CA THR A 225 -9.22 -0.81 -18.17
C THR A 225 -10.43 -1.40 -18.88
N THR A 226 -10.31 -1.65 -20.19
CA THR A 226 -11.36 -2.34 -20.96
C THR A 226 -11.10 -3.85 -20.97
N LEU A 227 -12.03 -4.61 -20.40
CA LEU A 227 -12.00 -6.07 -20.42
C LEU A 227 -12.23 -6.62 -21.85
N PRO A 228 -11.83 -7.87 -22.15
CA PRO A 228 -12.11 -8.50 -23.45
C PRO A 228 -13.60 -8.52 -23.86
N SER A 229 -14.50 -8.39 -22.88
CA SER A 229 -15.95 -8.25 -23.09
C SER A 229 -16.40 -6.86 -23.56
N GLY A 230 -15.49 -5.88 -23.63
CA GLY A 230 -15.79 -4.47 -23.92
C GLY A 230 -16.27 -3.66 -22.71
N LYS A 231 -16.37 -4.27 -21.52
CA LYS A 231 -16.72 -3.57 -20.27
C LYS A 231 -15.51 -2.78 -19.75
N VAL A 232 -15.71 -1.49 -19.44
CA VAL A 232 -14.72 -0.66 -18.74
C VAL A 232 -14.84 -0.89 -17.23
N VAL A 233 -13.70 -1.10 -16.58
CA VAL A 233 -13.57 -1.23 -15.13
C VAL A 233 -12.40 -0.38 -14.64
N LEU A 234 -12.51 0.17 -13.45
CA LEU A 234 -11.38 0.85 -12.80
C LEU A 234 -10.44 -0.19 -12.20
N ARG A 235 -9.13 0.00 -12.37
CA ARG A 235 -8.08 -0.83 -11.78
C ARG A 235 -7.07 0.05 -11.05
N ARG A 236 -6.63 -0.42 -9.89
CA ARG A 236 -5.59 0.26 -9.11
C ARG A 236 -4.28 0.27 -9.89
N ASN A 237 -3.72 1.44 -10.09
CA ASN A 237 -2.35 1.64 -10.54
C ASN A 237 -1.43 1.64 -9.31
N ASN A 238 -0.78 0.50 -9.09
CA ASN A 238 0.10 0.30 -7.94
C ASN A 238 1.26 1.31 -7.92
N GLU A 239 1.88 1.60 -9.07
CA GLU A 239 3.00 2.53 -9.15
C GLU A 239 2.58 3.96 -8.79
N SER A 240 1.41 4.41 -9.28
CA SER A 240 0.88 5.74 -8.98
C SER A 240 0.62 5.95 -7.50
N ILE A 241 -0.12 5.02 -6.85
CA ILE A 241 -0.43 5.17 -5.43
C ILE A 241 0.82 5.05 -4.56
N ILE A 242 1.77 4.15 -4.90
CA ILE A 242 3.06 4.07 -4.20
C ILE A 242 3.80 5.40 -4.33
N GLY A 243 3.91 5.95 -5.53
CA GLY A 243 4.61 7.22 -5.78
C GLY A 243 3.99 8.41 -5.04
N ILE A 244 2.67 8.45 -4.88
CA ILE A 244 1.99 9.48 -4.08
C ILE A 244 2.40 9.38 -2.61
N TYR A 245 2.30 8.18 -2.02
CA TYR A 245 2.62 7.96 -0.60
C TYR A 245 4.11 8.19 -0.30
N GLU A 246 5.01 7.74 -1.18
CA GLU A 246 6.44 8.02 -1.07
C GLU A 246 6.74 9.52 -1.24
N GLY A 247 6.02 10.21 -2.12
CA GLY A 247 6.07 11.66 -2.26
C GLY A 247 5.71 12.36 -0.96
N TYR A 248 4.61 11.94 -0.33
CA TYR A 248 4.19 12.50 0.95
C TYR A 248 5.18 12.21 2.07
N ALA A 249 5.66 10.97 2.21
CA ALA A 249 6.68 10.59 3.21
C ALA A 249 7.98 11.37 3.02
N SER A 250 8.37 11.67 1.78
CA SER A 250 9.53 12.50 1.46
C SER A 250 9.27 14.01 1.52
N LYS A 251 8.12 14.44 2.08
CA LYS A 251 7.74 15.85 2.24
C LYS A 251 7.68 16.60 0.90
N SER A 252 7.17 15.94 -0.13
CA SER A 252 7.06 16.47 -1.48
C SER A 252 5.59 16.48 -1.94
N TYR A 253 5.11 17.64 -2.40
CA TYR A 253 3.71 17.81 -2.85
C TYR A 253 2.70 17.33 -1.81
N PHE A 254 2.99 17.60 -0.55
CA PHE A 254 2.22 17.16 0.59
C PHE A 254 1.00 18.08 0.78
N PRO A 255 -0.22 17.54 0.90
CA PRO A 255 -1.43 18.35 1.05
C PRO A 255 -1.51 18.95 2.46
N MET A 256 -1.81 20.25 2.54
CA MET A 256 -2.03 20.99 3.79
C MET A 256 -3.13 22.02 3.59
N VAL A 257 -3.70 22.54 4.67
CA VAL A 257 -4.52 23.75 4.60
C VAL A 257 -3.68 24.97 4.96
N ALA A 258 -3.58 25.92 4.04
CA ALA A 258 -3.02 27.23 4.33
C ALA A 258 -4.09 28.13 4.97
N ASN A 259 -3.75 28.73 6.09
CA ASN A 259 -4.47 29.88 6.65
C ASN A 259 -3.67 31.14 6.36
N VAL A 260 -4.25 32.04 5.57
CA VAL A 260 -3.66 33.33 5.21
C VAL A 260 -4.49 34.43 5.86
N ARG A 261 -3.87 35.22 6.74
CA ARG A 261 -4.51 36.31 7.49
C ARG A 261 -3.84 37.63 7.20
N VAL A 262 -4.63 38.69 7.08
CA VAL A 262 -4.14 40.07 7.16
C VAL A 262 -4.55 40.61 8.52
N LEU A 263 -3.56 41.05 9.31
CA LEU A 263 -3.77 41.62 10.64
C LEU A 263 -3.51 43.12 10.62
N ASP A 264 -4.18 43.85 11.51
CA ASP A 264 -3.89 45.26 11.78
C ASP A 264 -2.82 45.46 12.88
N THR A 265 -2.64 46.70 13.34
CA THR A 265 -1.67 47.06 14.37
C THR A 265 -1.96 46.45 15.74
N ASP A 266 -3.23 46.15 16.03
CA ASP A 266 -3.68 45.56 17.29
C ASP A 266 -3.62 44.02 17.23
N GLY A 267 -3.35 43.45 16.05
CA GLY A 267 -3.30 42.02 15.79
C GLY A 267 -4.66 41.43 15.44
N GLU A 268 -5.67 42.27 15.19
CA GLU A 268 -7.01 41.84 14.81
C GLU A 268 -7.05 41.42 13.34
N VAL A 269 -7.84 40.38 13.05
CA VAL A 269 -7.95 39.83 11.69
C VAL A 269 -8.85 40.74 10.85
N VAL A 270 -8.25 41.42 9.86
CA VAL A 270 -8.97 42.25 8.89
C VAL A 270 -9.60 41.39 7.81
N THR A 271 -8.86 40.37 7.33
CA THR A 271 -9.37 39.37 6.39
C THR A 271 -8.61 38.07 6.53
N GLU A 272 -9.26 36.95 6.20
CA GLU A 272 -8.65 35.63 6.21
C GLU A 272 -9.12 34.74 5.06
N LEU A 273 -8.28 33.78 4.68
CA LEU A 273 -8.56 32.76 3.69
C LEU A 273 -8.03 31.41 4.19
N TYR A 274 -8.85 30.37 4.03
CA TYR A 274 -8.46 28.97 4.22
C TYR A 274 -8.56 28.24 2.89
N GLN A 275 -7.48 27.58 2.47
CA GLN A 275 -7.47 26.86 1.20
C GLN A 275 -6.52 25.66 1.26
N GLY A 276 -6.91 24.56 0.63
CA GLY A 276 -6.05 23.39 0.41
C GLY A 276 -4.90 23.75 -0.52
N VAL A 277 -3.68 23.37 -0.14
CA VAL A 277 -2.45 23.69 -0.86
C VAL A 277 -1.52 22.48 -0.85
N ASN A 278 -0.69 22.38 -1.87
CA ASN A 278 0.44 21.46 -1.83
C ASN A 278 1.68 22.17 -1.28
N VAL A 279 2.44 21.48 -0.43
CA VAL A 279 3.70 21.98 0.14
C VAL A 279 4.85 21.00 -0.05
N SER A 280 6.07 21.55 -0.11
CA SER A 280 7.29 20.75 -0.16
C SER A 280 8.34 21.29 0.80
N GLU A 281 9.10 20.40 1.43
CA GLU A 281 10.35 20.77 2.11
C GLU A 281 11.49 20.86 1.08
N LEU A 282 12.15 22.01 1.03
CA LEU A 282 13.34 22.24 0.22
C LEU A 282 14.61 22.07 1.07
N ALA A 283 15.75 21.96 0.40
CA ALA A 283 17.06 21.94 1.04
C ALA A 283 17.23 23.07 2.08
N GLY A 284 17.65 22.67 3.28
CA GLY A 284 17.81 23.54 4.44
C GLY A 284 16.54 23.77 5.26
N GLY A 285 15.52 22.92 5.14
CA GLY A 285 14.28 22.99 5.93
C GLY A 285 13.34 24.12 5.50
N ARG A 286 13.52 24.65 4.28
CA ARG A 286 12.68 25.76 3.78
C ARG A 286 11.39 25.19 3.21
N ILE A 287 10.26 25.74 3.60
CA ILE A 287 8.96 25.28 3.10
C ILE A 287 8.58 26.06 1.84
N LYS A 288 8.20 25.34 0.78
CA LYS A 288 7.59 25.87 -0.43
C LYS A 288 6.10 25.56 -0.40
N ILE A 289 5.27 26.59 -0.49
CA ILE A 289 3.85 26.46 -0.80
C ILE A 289 3.70 26.63 -2.31
N HIS A 290 3.22 25.61 -3.03
CA HIS A 290 3.22 25.63 -4.49
C HIS A 290 2.26 26.68 -5.06
N ASP A 291 1.09 26.85 -4.44
CA ASP A 291 0.03 27.76 -4.90
C ASP A 291 0.09 29.14 -4.23
N ARG A 292 1.26 29.50 -3.67
CA ARG A 292 1.43 30.71 -2.83
C ARG A 292 0.97 32.01 -3.48
N GLN A 293 1.18 32.16 -4.79
CA GLN A 293 0.83 33.41 -5.48
C GLN A 293 -0.68 33.59 -5.61
N GLU A 294 -1.41 32.50 -5.85
CA GLU A 294 -2.87 32.51 -5.97
C GLU A 294 -3.50 32.84 -4.62
N LEU A 295 -3.07 32.15 -3.55
CA LEU A 295 -3.50 32.42 -2.17
C LEU A 295 -3.35 33.90 -1.77
N ILE A 296 -2.17 34.47 -2.06
CA ILE A 296 -1.88 35.87 -1.76
C ILE A 296 -2.76 36.78 -2.61
N SER A 297 -2.94 36.47 -3.89
CA SER A 297 -3.76 37.30 -4.78
C SER A 297 -5.23 37.32 -4.33
N GLU A 298 -5.75 36.18 -3.90
CA GLU A 298 -7.13 36.04 -3.42
C GLU A 298 -7.37 36.77 -2.08
N VAL A 299 -6.48 36.59 -1.09
CA VAL A 299 -6.65 37.31 0.19
C VAL A 299 -6.58 38.84 0.01
N PHE A 300 -5.76 39.32 -0.93
CA PHE A 300 -5.68 40.75 -1.23
C PHE A 300 -6.87 41.24 -2.07
N ALA A 301 -7.49 40.40 -2.89
CA ALA A 301 -8.75 40.71 -3.54
C ALA A 301 -9.85 40.91 -2.48
N ASN A 302 -9.97 39.97 -1.54
CA ASN A 302 -10.91 40.04 -0.42
C ASN A 302 -10.68 41.30 0.44
N LEU A 303 -9.42 41.63 0.72
CA LEU A 303 -9.08 42.87 1.44
C LEU A 303 -9.57 44.13 0.72
N ARG A 304 -9.39 44.21 -0.61
CA ARG A 304 -9.81 45.38 -1.39
C ARG A 304 -11.33 45.53 -1.42
N GLU A 305 -12.05 44.43 -1.58
CA GLU A 305 -13.52 44.44 -1.52
C GLU A 305 -14.02 44.89 -0.16
N PHE A 306 -13.37 44.44 0.92
CA PHE A 306 -13.69 44.86 2.28
C PHE A 306 -13.47 46.36 2.51
N ILE A 307 -12.34 46.91 2.05
CA ILE A 307 -12.04 48.34 2.17
C ILE A 307 -13.07 49.18 1.40
N ALA A 308 -13.37 48.81 0.15
CA ALA A 308 -14.36 49.53 -0.66
C ALA A 308 -15.75 49.53 -0.01
N ALA A 309 -16.20 48.37 0.51
CA ALA A 309 -17.48 48.27 1.20
C ALA A 309 -17.53 49.04 2.54
N SER A 310 -16.38 49.25 3.17
CA SER A 310 -16.28 50.01 4.42
C SER A 310 -16.30 51.52 4.17
N GLU A 311 -15.70 51.99 3.08
CA GLU A 311 -15.79 53.39 2.65
C GLU A 311 -17.23 53.78 2.27
N ASP A 312 -17.95 52.93 1.53
CA ASP A 312 -19.35 53.18 1.14
C ASP A 312 -20.29 53.28 2.37
N LYS A 313 -20.08 52.46 3.40
CA LYS A 313 -20.87 52.53 4.65
C LYS A 313 -20.62 53.80 5.47
N ILE A 314 -19.46 54.42 5.33
CA ILE A 314 -19.14 55.69 6.00
C ILE A 314 -19.83 56.87 5.29
N PHE A 315 -20.02 56.79 3.97
CA PHE A 315 -20.73 57.81 3.20
C PHE A 315 -22.27 57.69 3.26
N ASP A 316 -22.82 56.50 3.52
CA ASP A 316 -24.26 56.31 3.75
C ASP A 316 -24.72 56.68 5.19
N ALA A 317 -23.77 56.83 6.12
CA ALA A 317 -24.03 57.20 7.51
C ALA A 317 -23.84 58.70 7.83
N ALA A 318 -23.54 59.53 6.81
CA ALA A 318 -23.33 60.98 6.91
C ALA A 318 -24.53 61.78 6.36
#